data_AF-A0AA46TA81-F1
#
_entry.id   AF-A0AA46TA81-F1
#
_cell.length_a   1.000
_cell.length_b   1.000
_cell.length_c   1.000
_cell.angle_alpha   90.00
_cell.angle_beta   90.00
_cell.angle_gamma   90.00
#
_symmetry.space_group_name_H-M   'P 1'
#
loop_
_entity.id
_entity.type
_entity.pdbx_description
1 polymer ?
#
loop_
_entity_poly.entity_id
_entity_poly.type
_entity_poly.pdbx_seq_one_letter_code
_entity_poly.pdbx_strand_id
1 'polypeptide(L)'
;MIWKMSDELKLTANEEKKFSEIIKDLNKKKADLNRTLQSSLDTLVSSKDAKKRESEFASYKKTLQAFNKISEDELDKLKSLLGTERTIQYLQIKQDLATRIKATLTNPDATMKDEKKPLPAPKVIIE
;
A
#
# COMPACT_ATOMS: atom_id res chain seq x y z
N MET A 1 -6.71 2.02 6.85
CA MET A 1 -6.07 2.70 5.71
C MET A 1 -6.94 2.66 4.46
N ILE A 2 -7.46 1.50 4.05
CA ILE A 2 -8.35 1.37 2.86
C ILE A 2 -9.51 2.38 2.90
N TRP A 3 -10.14 2.56 4.06
CA TRP A 3 -11.27 3.48 4.21
C TRP A 3 -10.92 4.97 3.98
N LYS A 4 -9.70 5.41 4.35
CA LYS A 4 -9.25 6.79 4.06
C LYS A 4 -8.98 7.01 2.58
N MET A 5 -8.48 5.97 1.89
CA MET A 5 -8.24 6.03 0.43
C MET A 5 -9.57 6.05 -0.34
N SER A 6 -10.57 5.27 0.11
CA SER A 6 -11.91 5.30 -0.50
C SER A 6 -12.59 6.66 -0.37
N ASP A 7 -12.47 7.30 0.79
CA ASP A 7 -13.07 8.61 1.08
C ASP A 7 -12.41 9.73 0.25
N GLU A 8 -11.08 9.75 0.17
CA GLU A 8 -10.33 10.72 -0.65
C GLU A 8 -10.61 10.55 -2.15
N LEU A 9 -10.85 9.33 -2.62
CA LEU A 9 -11.20 9.03 -4.01
C LEU A 9 -12.69 9.26 -4.34
N LYS A 10 -13.51 9.64 -3.33
CA LYS A 10 -14.96 9.84 -3.46
C LYS A 10 -15.66 8.66 -4.17
N LEU A 11 -15.29 7.45 -3.77
CA LEU A 11 -15.84 6.23 -4.36
C LEU A 11 -17.31 6.07 -3.96
N THR A 12 -18.13 5.60 -4.90
CA THR A 12 -19.49 5.14 -4.57
C THR A 12 -19.43 3.84 -3.78
N ALA A 13 -20.47 3.51 -3.01
CA ALA A 13 -20.51 2.28 -2.21
C ALA A 13 -20.21 0.99 -3.00
N ASN A 14 -20.60 0.95 -4.29
CA ASN A 14 -20.29 -0.17 -5.19
C ASN A 14 -18.81 -0.20 -5.61
N GLU A 15 -18.20 0.96 -5.86
CA GLU A 15 -16.77 1.08 -6.17
C GLU A 15 -15.92 0.79 -4.94
N GLU A 16 -16.32 1.24 -3.74
CA GLU A 16 -15.64 0.97 -2.48
C GLU A 16 -15.56 -0.52 -2.16
N LYS A 17 -16.66 -1.25 -2.38
CA LYS A 17 -16.71 -2.69 -2.17
C LYS A 17 -15.72 -3.40 -3.09
N LYS A 18 -15.76 -3.10 -4.39
CA LYS A 18 -14.85 -3.66 -5.40
C LYS A 18 -13.40 -3.28 -5.14
N PHE A 19 -13.15 -2.03 -4.78
CA PHE A 19 -11.83 -1.52 -4.40
C PHE A 19 -11.29 -2.29 -3.20
N SER A 20 -12.09 -2.43 -2.15
CA SER A 20 -11.71 -3.18 -0.94
C SER A 20 -11.43 -4.65 -1.24
N GLU A 21 -12.21 -5.29 -2.11
CA GLU A 21 -11.98 -6.66 -2.55
C GLU A 21 -10.69 -6.80 -3.34
N ILE A 22 -10.42 -5.90 -4.30
CA ILE A 22 -9.17 -5.87 -5.08
C ILE A 22 -7.97 -5.71 -4.15
N ILE A 23 -8.00 -4.74 -3.23
CA ILE A 23 -6.89 -4.50 -2.31
C ILE A 23 -6.70 -5.67 -1.35
N LYS A 24 -7.77 -6.31 -0.86
CA LYS A 24 -7.68 -7.51 -0.02
C LYS A 24 -7.06 -8.69 -0.76
N ASP A 25 -7.50 -8.97 -1.98
CA ASP A 25 -6.96 -10.04 -2.82
C ASP A 25 -5.47 -9.82 -3.10
N LEU A 26 -5.09 -8.60 -3.50
CA LEU A 26 -3.70 -8.24 -3.77
C LEU A 26 -2.83 -8.33 -2.53
N ASN A 27 -3.30 -7.85 -1.37
CA ASN A 27 -2.57 -7.96 -0.12
C ASN A 27 -2.39 -9.42 0.31
N LYS A 28 -3.41 -10.27 0.12
CA LYS A 28 -3.30 -11.70 0.39
C LYS A 28 -2.23 -12.35 -0.50
N LYS A 29 -2.30 -12.12 -1.82
CA LYS A 29 -1.28 -12.61 -2.77
C LYS A 29 0.12 -12.12 -2.43
N LYS A 30 0.24 -10.85 -2.05
CA LYS A 30 1.51 -10.24 -1.65
C LYS A 30 2.07 -10.89 -0.38
N ALA A 31 1.22 -11.16 0.61
CA ALA A 31 1.61 -11.85 1.83
C ALA A 31 2.06 -13.29 1.55
N ASP A 32 1.31 -14.03 0.72
CA ASP A 32 1.64 -15.40 0.33
C ASP A 32 2.98 -15.46 -0.41
N LEU A 33 3.19 -14.60 -1.43
CA LEU A 33 4.47 -14.53 -2.14
C LEU A 33 5.63 -14.10 -1.25
N ASN A 34 5.41 -13.17 -0.31
CA ASN A 34 6.44 -12.77 0.64
C ASN A 34 6.83 -13.92 1.57
N ARG A 35 5.85 -14.72 2.01
CA ARG A 35 6.10 -15.93 2.81
C ARG A 35 6.91 -16.96 2.00
N THR A 36 6.58 -17.15 0.72
CA THR A 36 7.34 -18.01 -0.18
C THR A 36 8.77 -17.51 -0.37
N LEU A 37 8.98 -16.20 -0.55
CA LEU A 37 10.31 -15.60 -0.66
C LEU A 37 11.16 -15.85 0.58
N GLN A 38 10.59 -15.65 1.78
CA GLN A 38 11.29 -15.92 3.04
C GLN A 38 11.63 -17.41 3.17
N SER A 39 10.67 -18.31 2.89
CA SER A 39 10.91 -19.76 2.96
C SER A 39 11.99 -20.24 1.97
N SER A 40 12.00 -19.73 0.74
CA SER A 40 13.05 -20.05 -0.24
C SER A 40 14.41 -19.48 0.19
N LEU A 41 14.45 -18.29 0.80
CA LEU A 41 15.67 -17.73 1.35
C LEU A 41 16.23 -18.57 2.50
N ASP A 42 15.39 -18.98 3.45
CA ASP A 42 15.78 -19.84 4.56
C ASP A 42 16.35 -21.18 4.05
N THR A 43 15.74 -21.73 3.00
CA THR A 43 16.18 -22.97 2.36
C THR A 43 17.51 -22.77 1.61
N LEU A 44 17.69 -21.63 0.94
CA LEU A 44 18.95 -21.26 0.27
C LEU A 44 20.11 -21.15 1.26
N VAL A 45 19.87 -20.56 2.43
CA VAL A 45 20.87 -20.40 3.49
C VAL A 45 21.18 -21.73 4.18
N SER A 46 20.16 -22.56 4.41
CA SER A 46 20.30 -23.81 5.19
C SER A 46 20.76 -25.01 4.35
N SER A 47 20.54 -24.99 3.03
CA SER A 47 20.87 -26.12 2.16
C SER A 47 22.36 -26.15 1.80
N LYS A 48 23.01 -27.29 2.04
CA LYS A 48 24.40 -27.54 1.62
C LYS A 48 24.50 -28.08 0.19
N ASP A 49 23.41 -28.63 -0.35
CA ASP A 49 23.36 -29.18 -1.70
C ASP A 49 23.30 -28.07 -2.77
N ALA A 50 24.22 -28.11 -3.72
CA ALA A 50 24.34 -27.13 -4.81
C ALA A 50 23.15 -27.17 -5.78
N LYS A 51 22.66 -28.37 -6.15
CA LYS A 51 21.51 -28.51 -7.06
C LYS A 51 20.23 -28.00 -6.42
N LYS A 52 20.05 -28.28 -5.13
CA LYS A 52 18.90 -27.78 -4.37
C LYS A 52 18.95 -26.26 -4.23
N ARG A 53 20.13 -25.68 -3.97
CA ARG A 53 20.30 -24.22 -3.94
C ARG A 53 20.00 -23.56 -5.27
N GLU A 54 20.45 -24.15 -6.38
CA GLU A 54 20.20 -23.60 -7.72
C GLU A 54 18.69 -23.64 -8.07
N SER A 55 18.01 -24.74 -7.74
CA SER A 55 16.55 -24.85 -7.89
C SER A 55 15.80 -23.83 -7.03
N GLU A 56 16.17 -23.68 -5.76
CA GLU A 56 15.54 -22.69 -4.87
C GLU A 56 15.83 -21.25 -5.30
N PHE A 57 17.02 -20.98 -5.84
CA PHE A 57 17.35 -19.65 -6.37
C PHE A 57 16.49 -19.31 -7.59
N ALA A 58 16.27 -20.27 -8.49
CA ALA A 58 15.35 -20.12 -9.60
C ALA A 58 13.91 -19.88 -9.13
N SER A 59 13.46 -20.60 -8.09
CA SER A 59 12.15 -20.41 -7.46
C SER A 59 12.02 -19.03 -6.81
N TYR A 60 13.04 -18.59 -6.07
CA TYR A 60 13.10 -17.27 -5.45
C TYR A 60 13.00 -16.16 -6.51
N LYS A 61 13.77 -16.26 -7.60
CA LYS A 61 13.72 -15.32 -8.72
C LYS A 61 12.32 -15.24 -9.35
N LYS A 62 11.67 -16.37 -9.60
CA LYS A 62 10.29 -16.40 -10.14
C LYS A 62 9.29 -15.78 -9.18
N THR A 63 9.40 -16.09 -7.90
CA THR A 63 8.52 -15.55 -6.85
C THR A 63 8.71 -14.04 -6.71
N LEU A 64 9.94 -13.53 -6.83
CA LEU A 64 10.23 -12.10 -6.81
C LEU A 64 9.64 -11.38 -8.02
N GLN A 65 9.75 -11.98 -9.21
CA GLN A 65 9.10 -11.45 -10.41
C GLN A 65 7.58 -11.38 -10.26
N ALA A 66 6.96 -12.45 -9.74
CA ALA A 66 5.53 -12.48 -9.46
C ALA A 66 5.13 -11.41 -8.41
N PHE A 67 5.95 -11.21 -7.38
CA PHE A 67 5.71 -10.20 -6.34
C PHE A 67 5.72 -8.79 -6.92
N ASN A 68 6.66 -8.49 -7.82
CA ASN A 68 6.70 -7.20 -8.50
C ASN A 68 5.50 -7.02 -9.44
N LYS A 69 5.11 -8.09 -10.15
CA LYS A 69 3.95 -8.08 -11.05
C LYS A 69 2.63 -7.77 -10.34
N ILE A 70 2.48 -8.11 -9.06
CA ILE A 70 1.31 -7.70 -8.26
C ILE A 70 1.11 -6.19 -8.28
N SER A 71 2.19 -5.41 -8.28
CA SER A 71 2.09 -3.94 -8.30
C SER A 71 1.60 -3.42 -9.64
N GLU A 72 1.93 -4.10 -10.74
CA GLU A 72 1.38 -3.79 -12.07
C GLU A 72 -0.10 -4.18 -12.14
N ASP A 73 -0.43 -5.40 -11.69
CA ASP A 73 -1.81 -5.90 -11.63
C ASP A 73 -2.71 -5.01 -10.73
N GLU A 74 -2.16 -4.43 -9.66
CA GLU A 74 -2.83 -3.45 -8.81
C GLU A 74 -3.26 -2.24 -9.65
N LEU A 75 -2.33 -1.65 -10.40
CA LEU A 75 -2.60 -0.45 -11.21
C LEU A 75 -3.57 -0.73 -12.34
N ASP A 76 -3.45 -1.87 -13.02
CA ASP A 76 -4.35 -2.24 -14.11
C ASP A 76 -5.78 -2.47 -13.61
N LYS A 77 -5.94 -3.19 -12.48
CA LYS A 77 -7.26 -3.42 -11.88
C LYS A 77 -7.89 -2.14 -11.35
N LEU A 78 -7.10 -1.27 -10.73
CA LEU A 78 -7.57 0.03 -10.23
C LEU A 78 -7.94 0.96 -11.38
N LYS A 79 -7.12 1.00 -12.45
CA LYS A 79 -7.43 1.76 -13.67
C LYS A 79 -8.70 1.26 -14.33
N SER A 80 -8.91 -0.05 -14.41
CA SER A 80 -10.15 -0.63 -14.96
C SER A 80 -11.38 -0.33 -14.11
N LEU A 81 -11.23 -0.16 -12.79
CA LEU A 81 -12.34 0.11 -11.87
C LEU A 81 -12.66 1.61 -11.77
N LEU A 82 -11.64 2.46 -11.67
CA LEU A 82 -11.74 3.86 -11.28
C LEU A 82 -11.44 4.84 -12.42
N GLY A 83 -10.86 4.37 -13.53
CA GLY A 83 -10.34 5.20 -14.59
C GLY A 83 -8.97 5.83 -14.26
N THR A 84 -8.35 6.43 -15.28
CA THR A 84 -6.97 6.92 -15.21
C THR A 84 -6.79 8.04 -14.18
N GLU A 85 -7.69 9.02 -14.13
CA GLU A 85 -7.54 10.19 -13.23
C GLU A 85 -7.59 9.82 -11.75
N ARG A 86 -8.56 8.98 -11.35
CA ARG A 86 -8.66 8.49 -9.97
C ARG A 86 -7.52 7.55 -9.60
N THR A 87 -6.98 6.80 -10.55
CA THR A 87 -5.78 5.98 -10.33
C THR A 87 -4.54 6.85 -10.08
N ILE A 88 -4.41 8.00 -10.76
CA ILE A 88 -3.34 8.97 -10.51
C ILE A 88 -3.49 9.56 -9.10
N GLN A 89 -4.70 9.94 -8.69
CA GLN A 89 -4.97 10.42 -7.32
C GLN A 89 -4.61 9.35 -6.28
N TYR A 90 -4.98 8.09 -6.52
CA TYR A 90 -4.60 6.97 -5.65
C TYR A 90 -3.08 6.85 -5.49
N LEU A 91 -2.33 6.97 -6.59
CA LEU A 91 -0.86 6.93 -6.57
C LEU A 91 -0.27 8.09 -5.75
N GLN A 92 -0.80 9.29 -5.90
CA GLN A 92 -0.39 10.46 -5.12
C GLN A 92 -0.62 10.24 -3.63
N ILE A 93 -1.80 9.75 -3.24
CA ILE A 93 -2.16 9.45 -1.85
C ILE A 93 -1.23 8.38 -1.27
N LYS A 94 -0.94 7.33 -2.05
CA LYS A 94 -0.02 6.24 -1.64
C LYS A 94 1.39 6.77 -1.38
N GLN A 95 1.88 7.69 -2.21
CA GLN A 95 3.19 8.33 -2.05
C GLN A 95 3.23 9.28 -0.84
N ASP A 96 2.19 10.10 -0.67
CA ASP A 96 2.08 11.03 0.46
C ASP A 96 2.07 10.25 1.79
N LEU A 97 1.28 9.17 1.85
CA LEU A 97 1.24 8.28 3.00
C LEU A 97 2.59 7.62 3.29
N ALA A 98 3.29 7.12 2.27
CA ALA A 98 4.62 6.54 2.45
C ALA A 98 5.62 7.57 2.97
N THR A 99 5.52 8.81 2.52
CA THR A 99 6.37 9.92 2.95
C THR A 99 6.07 10.31 4.39
N ARG A 100 4.78 10.41 4.77
CA ARG A 100 4.35 10.67 6.15
C ARG A 100 4.79 9.57 7.11
N ILE A 101 4.62 8.30 6.73
CA ILE A 101 5.08 7.16 7.56
C ILE A 101 6.60 7.24 7.78
N LYS A 102 7.37 7.50 6.72
CA LYS A 102 8.83 7.70 6.85
C LYS A 102 9.15 8.88 7.77
N ALA A 103 8.48 10.02 7.61
CA ALA A 103 8.70 11.19 8.44
C ALA A 103 8.42 10.91 9.93
N THR A 104 7.31 10.23 10.25
CA THR A 104 6.96 9.85 11.62
C THR A 104 7.94 8.85 12.23
N LEU A 105 8.46 7.91 11.43
CA LEU A 105 9.47 6.94 11.89
C LEU A 105 10.86 7.55 12.08
N THR A 106 11.18 8.61 11.35
CA THR A 106 12.49 9.29 11.41
C THR A 106 12.49 10.46 12.39
N ASN A 107 11.32 11.05 12.70
CA ASN A 107 11.12 12.12 13.67
C ASN A 107 9.76 11.93 14.39
N PRO A 108 9.72 11.21 15.52
CA PRO A 108 8.50 11.05 16.31
C PRO A 108 7.98 12.37 16.94
N ASP A 109 8.79 13.43 16.96
CA ASP A 109 8.43 14.77 17.49
C ASP A 109 7.91 15.76 16.43
N ALA A 110 7.82 15.40 15.14
CA ALA A 110 7.45 16.33 14.08
C ALA A 110 5.94 16.44 13.80
N THR A 111 5.08 15.75 14.54
CA THR A 111 3.62 15.90 14.40
C THR A 111 3.05 16.53 15.66
N MET A 112 2.99 17.86 15.69
CA MET A 112 1.88 18.71 16.16
C MET A 112 2.33 20.19 16.24
N LYS A 113 2.69 20.84 15.13
CA LYS A 113 2.96 22.29 15.14
C LYS A 113 2.25 23.14 14.09
N ASP A 114 1.28 22.60 13.34
CA ASP A 114 0.60 23.38 12.28
C ASP A 114 -0.94 23.30 12.24
N GLU A 115 -1.62 22.95 13.34
CA GLU A 115 -3.10 23.06 13.42
C GLU A 115 -3.62 23.70 14.73
N LYS A 116 -3.02 24.82 15.14
CA LYS A 116 -3.69 25.76 16.07
C LYS A 116 -3.58 27.20 15.58
N LYS A 117 -4.28 27.52 14.49
CA LYS A 117 -4.92 28.84 14.42
C LYS A 117 -6.22 28.72 15.22
N PRO A 118 -6.35 29.36 16.39
CA PRO A 118 -7.63 29.39 17.09
C PRO A 118 -8.66 30.03 16.17
N LEU A 119 -9.78 29.33 15.96
CA LEU A 119 -10.96 29.90 15.32
C LEU A 119 -11.31 31.20 16.04
N PRO A 120 -11.54 32.32 15.33
CA PRO A 120 -11.94 33.56 15.99
C PRO A 120 -13.27 33.33 16.71
N ALA A 121 -13.34 33.72 17.97
CA ALA A 121 -14.50 33.54 18.82
C ALA A 121 -15.76 34.18 18.19
N PRO A 122 -16.94 33.52 18.28
CA PRO A 122 -18.17 34.05 17.72
C PRO A 122 -18.52 35.38 18.40
N LYS A 123 -18.73 36.43 17.61
CA LYS A 123 -19.29 37.68 18.09
C LYS A 123 -20.74 37.43 18.50
N VAL A 124 -21.01 37.43 19.79
CA VAL A 124 -22.38 37.52 20.31
C VAL A 124 -22.91 38.90 19.94
N ILE A 125 -23.92 38.95 19.07
CA ILE A 125 -24.74 40.15 18.87
C ILE A 125 -25.69 40.16 20.07
N ILE A 126 -25.55 41.14 20.96
CA ILE A 126 -26.57 41.48 21.95
C ILE A 126 -27.19 42.78 21.46
N GLU A 127 -28.51 42.73 21.28
CA GLU A 127 -29.41 43.82 20.92
C GLU A 127 -29.47 44.90 22.01
#